data_AF-A0A4D7JMK0-F1
#
_entry.id   AF-A0A4D7JMK0-F1
#
_cell.length_a   1.000
_cell.length_b   1.000
_cell.length_c   1.000
_cell.angle_alpha   90.00
_cell.angle_beta   90.00
_cell.angle_gamma   90.00
#
_symmetry.space_group_name_H-M   'P 1'
#
loop_
_entity.id
_entity.type
_entity.pdbx_description
1 polymer ?
#
loop_
_entity_poly.entity_id
_entity_poly.type
_entity_poly.pdbx_seq_one_letter_code
_entity_poly.pdbx_strand_id
1 'polypeptide(L)'
;MQKLFIILYLIIVVSLNLYSQGYQPVELAKEIFSEERFYGIDRYTYGEYQGKPNGTHLAKGIKKEFELLEENEMTAVVAMTLYDSTGRFLIDTYLHFRNDEHWKMEAFRTLTNTDVYAEFVERIESMNKFQIDSLINAVNSKPDTKKRISTEDIEFDLENSKLMLSSDKELKNYFKGNQEKFEALKQLVISKFGKEKYSLDNTKDITNFYNVELSSLKLTSLTIGGYLCESCIFFIIGGVSDNTVGYLYVDNVSDIPIMSPDDFIVLKDLGGGWFLFKTT
;
A
#
# COMPACT_ATOMS: atom_id res chain seq x y z
N MET A 1 -50.79 -31.72 -18.87
CA MET A 1 -50.60 -30.26 -18.68
C MET A 1 -49.97 -29.90 -17.35
N GLN A 2 -50.42 -30.45 -16.21
CA GLN A 2 -49.89 -30.12 -14.87
C GLN A 2 -48.38 -30.42 -14.70
N LYS A 3 -47.87 -31.52 -15.28
CA LYS A 3 -46.42 -31.85 -15.26
C LYS A 3 -45.56 -30.88 -16.09
N LEU A 4 -46.11 -30.31 -17.17
CA LEU A 4 -45.40 -29.35 -18.03
C LEU A 4 -45.28 -27.98 -17.32
N PHE A 5 -46.32 -27.59 -16.57
CA PHE A 5 -46.32 -26.38 -15.75
C PHE A 5 -45.31 -26.43 -14.61
N ILE A 6 -45.14 -27.59 -13.96
CA ILE A 6 -44.15 -27.77 -12.88
C ILE A 6 -42.72 -27.65 -13.42
N ILE A 7 -42.43 -28.22 -14.60
CA ILE A 7 -41.11 -28.11 -15.22
C ILE A 7 -40.81 -26.67 -15.65
N LEU A 8 -41.79 -25.97 -16.24
CA LEU A 8 -41.63 -24.57 -16.63
C LEU A 8 -41.41 -23.67 -15.39
N TYR A 9 -42.14 -23.92 -14.30
CA TYR A 9 -41.97 -23.20 -13.03
C TYR A 9 -40.61 -23.46 -12.39
N LEU A 10 -40.10 -24.71 -12.41
CA LEU A 10 -38.76 -25.05 -11.93
C LEU A 10 -37.65 -24.38 -12.76
N ILE A 11 -37.80 -24.32 -14.09
CA ILE A 11 -36.85 -23.61 -14.96
C ILE A 11 -36.85 -22.11 -14.67
N ILE A 12 -38.03 -21.51 -14.42
CA ILE A 12 -38.16 -20.09 -14.08
C ILE A 12 -37.59 -19.79 -12.68
N VAL A 13 -37.83 -20.64 -11.68
CA VAL A 13 -37.30 -20.43 -10.32
C VAL A 13 -35.78 -20.65 -10.27
N VAL A 14 -35.25 -21.61 -11.03
CA VAL A 14 -33.79 -21.81 -11.15
C VAL A 14 -33.15 -20.67 -11.93
N SER A 15 -33.76 -20.16 -13.00
CA SER A 15 -33.23 -19.01 -13.73
C SER A 15 -33.33 -17.70 -12.94
N LEU A 16 -34.34 -17.51 -12.10
CA LEU A 16 -34.45 -16.35 -11.22
C LEU A 16 -33.44 -16.38 -10.06
N ASN A 17 -33.01 -17.55 -9.59
CA ASN A 17 -31.96 -17.67 -8.58
C ASN A 17 -30.53 -17.58 -9.16
N LEU A 18 -30.34 -17.86 -10.45
CA LEU A 18 -29.04 -17.75 -11.11
C LEU A 18 -28.60 -16.29 -11.37
N TYR A 19 -29.52 -15.32 -11.33
CA TYR A 19 -29.22 -13.89 -11.51
C TYR A 19 -29.10 -13.11 -10.19
N SER A 20 -29.16 -13.78 -9.04
CA SER A 20 -29.10 -13.16 -7.71
C SER A 20 -27.81 -13.48 -6.92
N GLN A 21 -26.86 -14.22 -7.49
CA GLN A 21 -25.55 -14.38 -6.86
C GLN A 21 -24.69 -13.15 -7.18
N GLY A 22 -24.69 -12.18 -6.26
CA GLY A 22 -23.69 -11.13 -6.26
C GLY A 22 -22.31 -11.71 -5.98
N TYR A 23 -21.29 -11.26 -6.71
CA TYR A 23 -19.90 -11.62 -6.45
C TYR A 23 -19.47 -11.14 -5.07
N GLN A 24 -18.70 -11.93 -4.32
CA GLN A 24 -17.92 -11.38 -3.21
C GLN A 24 -16.77 -10.51 -3.76
N PRO A 25 -16.20 -9.59 -2.96
CA PRO A 25 -15.20 -8.62 -3.45
C PRO A 25 -14.01 -9.26 -4.18
N VAL A 26 -13.45 -10.34 -3.63
CA VAL A 26 -12.30 -11.05 -4.25
C VAL A 26 -12.67 -11.71 -5.57
N GLU A 27 -13.86 -12.28 -5.67
CA GLU A 27 -14.32 -12.93 -6.90
C GLU A 27 -14.58 -11.88 -7.98
N LEU A 28 -15.21 -10.76 -7.61
CA LEU A 28 -15.41 -9.64 -8.51
C LEU A 28 -14.08 -9.07 -9.01
N ALA A 29 -13.10 -8.90 -8.12
CA ALA A 29 -11.75 -8.49 -8.49
C ALA A 29 -11.12 -9.43 -9.53
N LYS A 30 -11.22 -10.75 -9.32
CA LYS A 30 -10.71 -11.76 -10.25
C LYS A 30 -11.38 -11.69 -11.62
N GLU A 31 -12.70 -11.48 -11.66
CA GLU A 31 -13.45 -11.33 -12.92
C GLU A 31 -13.07 -10.05 -13.68
N ILE A 32 -13.05 -8.89 -12.99
CA ILE A 32 -12.67 -7.59 -13.57
C ILE A 32 -11.25 -7.64 -14.15
N PHE A 33 -10.32 -8.29 -13.44
CA PHE A 33 -8.91 -8.39 -13.83
C PHE A 33 -8.54 -9.70 -14.54
N SER A 34 -9.53 -10.49 -14.96
CA SER A 34 -9.32 -11.69 -15.80
C SER A 34 -8.74 -11.32 -17.17
N GLU A 35 -8.10 -12.26 -17.88
CA GLU A 35 -7.62 -11.98 -19.25
C GLU A 35 -8.78 -11.80 -20.26
N GLU A 36 -9.97 -12.29 -19.90
CA GLU A 36 -11.16 -12.19 -20.72
C GLU A 36 -11.90 -10.86 -20.49
N ARG A 37 -12.74 -10.49 -21.46
CA ARG A 37 -13.57 -9.29 -21.31
C ARG A 37 -14.68 -9.57 -20.30
N PHE A 38 -14.72 -8.79 -19.22
CA PHE A 38 -15.84 -8.79 -18.29
C PHE A 38 -17.04 -7.99 -18.86
N TYR A 39 -18.11 -8.70 -19.25
CA TYR A 39 -19.29 -8.08 -19.86
C TYR A 39 -20.21 -7.42 -18.83
N GLY A 40 -20.60 -6.17 -19.09
CA GLY A 40 -21.47 -5.41 -18.20
C GLY A 40 -20.76 -4.92 -16.93
N ILE A 41 -19.46 -4.65 -17.01
CA ILE A 41 -18.62 -4.10 -15.94
C ILE A 41 -19.24 -2.85 -15.30
N ASP A 42 -19.94 -2.01 -16.07
CA ASP A 42 -20.60 -0.79 -15.59
C ASP A 42 -21.60 -1.03 -14.43
N ARG A 43 -22.12 -2.27 -14.28
CA ARG A 43 -23.00 -2.65 -13.16
C ARG A 43 -22.25 -2.94 -11.86
N TYR A 44 -20.93 -3.11 -11.95
CA TYR A 44 -20.03 -3.50 -10.87
C TYR A 44 -19.00 -2.41 -10.56
N THR A 45 -19.28 -1.18 -10.99
CA THR A 45 -18.43 0.00 -10.78
C THR A 45 -19.20 1.10 -10.07
N TYR A 46 -18.51 1.88 -9.27
CA TYR A 46 -19.05 3.02 -8.53
C TYR A 46 -18.00 4.13 -8.41
N GLY A 47 -18.43 5.36 -8.12
CA GLY A 47 -17.50 6.45 -7.77
C GLY A 47 -16.48 6.74 -8.88
N GLU A 48 -15.19 6.76 -8.51
CA GLU A 48 -14.10 7.12 -9.41
C GLU A 48 -13.73 6.03 -10.40
N TYR A 49 -13.88 4.76 -10.01
CA TYR A 49 -13.56 3.65 -10.88
C TYR A 49 -14.66 3.45 -11.92
N GLN A 50 -14.31 3.65 -13.19
CA GLN A 50 -15.23 3.56 -14.34
C GLN A 50 -14.89 2.36 -15.24
N GLY A 51 -14.52 1.23 -14.62
CA GLY A 51 -14.21 -0.02 -15.31
C GLY A 51 -12.82 -0.07 -15.94
N LYS A 52 -11.95 0.89 -15.62
CA LYS A 52 -10.55 0.97 -16.09
C LYS A 52 -9.61 1.43 -14.97
N PRO A 53 -8.40 0.86 -14.86
CA PRO A 53 -7.89 -0.27 -15.65
C PRO A 53 -8.64 -1.56 -15.34
N ASN A 54 -8.61 -2.51 -16.27
CA ASN A 54 -9.16 -3.87 -16.09
C ASN A 54 -8.24 -4.89 -16.78
N GLY A 55 -8.55 -6.18 -16.70
CA GLY A 55 -7.62 -7.22 -17.14
C GLY A 55 -7.23 -7.16 -18.63
N THR A 56 -8.10 -6.62 -19.50
CA THR A 56 -7.78 -6.39 -20.94
C THR A 56 -6.80 -5.24 -21.19
N HIS A 57 -6.58 -4.38 -20.18
CA HIS A 57 -5.58 -3.32 -20.23
C HIS A 57 -4.20 -3.78 -19.71
N LEU A 58 -4.11 -4.98 -19.12
CA LEU A 58 -2.85 -5.57 -18.68
C LEU A 58 -2.13 -6.23 -19.85
N ALA A 59 -0.79 -6.23 -19.81
CA ALA A 59 0.00 -6.99 -20.78
C ALA A 59 -0.32 -8.49 -20.69
N LYS A 60 -0.15 -9.22 -21.80
CA LYS A 60 -0.36 -10.67 -21.82
C LYS A 60 0.65 -11.38 -20.90
N GLY A 61 0.18 -12.39 -20.17
CA GLY A 61 1.02 -13.19 -19.28
C GLY A 61 1.35 -12.55 -17.93
N ILE A 62 0.74 -11.39 -17.61
CA ILE A 62 0.79 -10.82 -16.26
C ILE A 62 0.07 -11.77 -15.30
N LYS A 63 0.81 -12.23 -14.28
CA LYS A 63 0.26 -13.04 -13.20
C LYS A 63 -0.28 -12.11 -12.12
N LYS A 64 -1.35 -12.54 -11.45
CA LYS A 64 -2.10 -11.77 -10.47
C LYS A 64 -2.29 -12.63 -9.22
N GLU A 65 -1.95 -12.09 -8.05
CA GLU A 65 -2.30 -12.66 -6.75
C GLU A 65 -3.30 -11.74 -6.07
N PHE A 66 -4.33 -12.31 -5.42
CA PHE A 66 -5.39 -11.55 -4.75
C PHE A 66 -5.47 -11.94 -3.29
N GLU A 67 -5.58 -10.95 -2.41
CA GLU A 67 -5.69 -11.10 -0.96
C GLU A 67 -6.82 -10.20 -0.45
N LEU A 68 -7.80 -10.77 0.26
CA LEU A 68 -8.79 -9.97 0.97
C LEU A 68 -8.15 -9.38 2.22
N LEU A 69 -8.17 -8.06 2.37
CA LEU A 69 -7.56 -7.38 3.51
C LEU A 69 -8.60 -7.02 4.57
N GLU A 70 -9.73 -6.49 4.13
CA GLU A 70 -10.85 -6.10 4.99
C GLU A 70 -12.16 -6.34 4.25
N GLU A 71 -13.18 -6.77 4.98
CA GLU A 71 -14.56 -6.85 4.52
C GLU A 71 -15.49 -6.60 5.70
N ASN A 72 -16.42 -5.67 5.52
CA ASN A 72 -17.57 -5.46 6.40
C ASN A 72 -18.85 -5.36 5.56
N GLU A 73 -19.98 -5.01 6.18
CA GLU A 73 -21.27 -4.96 5.48
C GLU A 73 -21.33 -3.90 4.36
N MET A 74 -20.49 -2.86 4.42
CA MET A 74 -20.50 -1.70 3.53
C MET A 74 -19.29 -1.60 2.61
N THR A 75 -18.10 -1.98 3.08
CA THR A 75 -16.84 -1.80 2.34
C THR A 75 -15.98 -3.06 2.37
N ALA A 76 -15.12 -3.20 1.36
CA ALA A 76 -14.08 -4.21 1.34
C ALA A 76 -12.84 -3.71 0.60
N VAL A 77 -11.67 -4.22 0.96
CA VAL A 77 -10.41 -3.90 0.30
C VAL A 77 -9.74 -5.21 -0.11
N VAL A 78 -9.42 -5.33 -1.40
CA VAL A 78 -8.70 -6.47 -1.96
C VAL A 78 -7.35 -5.98 -2.48
N ALA A 79 -6.25 -6.52 -1.96
CA ALA A 79 -4.95 -6.34 -2.57
C ALA A 79 -4.83 -7.22 -3.82
N MET A 80 -4.31 -6.65 -4.89
CA MET A 80 -3.90 -7.35 -6.09
C MET A 80 -2.43 -7.06 -6.37
N THR A 81 -1.59 -8.11 -6.31
CA THR A 81 -0.17 -8.02 -6.66
C THR A 81 0.03 -8.51 -8.09
N LEU A 82 0.72 -7.71 -8.89
CA LEU A 82 1.04 -8.02 -10.28
C LEU A 82 2.48 -8.51 -10.41
N TYR A 83 2.66 -9.57 -11.19
CA TYR A 83 3.96 -10.10 -11.58
C TYR A 83 4.06 -10.23 -13.10
N ASP A 84 5.25 -10.06 -13.65
CA ASP A 84 5.49 -10.33 -15.05
C ASP A 84 5.42 -11.83 -15.38
N SER A 85 5.57 -12.17 -16.66
CA SER A 85 5.54 -13.56 -17.12
C SER A 85 6.64 -14.44 -16.50
N THR A 86 7.76 -13.84 -16.08
CA THR A 86 8.88 -14.51 -15.40
C THR A 86 8.66 -14.67 -13.90
N GLY A 87 7.66 -14.02 -13.33
CA GLY A 87 7.39 -13.99 -11.89
C GLY A 87 8.10 -12.86 -11.14
N ARG A 88 8.65 -11.86 -11.84
CA ARG A 88 9.19 -10.66 -11.22
C ARG A 88 8.05 -9.77 -10.75
N PHE A 89 8.14 -9.26 -9.53
CA PHE A 89 7.19 -8.28 -8.99
C PHE A 89 7.13 -7.04 -9.89
N LEU A 90 5.91 -6.53 -10.10
CA LEU A 90 5.68 -5.28 -10.82
C LEU A 90 5.13 -4.22 -9.89
N ILE A 91 3.98 -4.49 -9.26
CA ILE A 91 3.28 -3.50 -8.45
C ILE A 91 2.24 -4.16 -7.54
N ASP A 92 2.00 -3.56 -6.37
CA ASP A 92 0.86 -3.83 -5.52
C ASP A 92 -0.22 -2.78 -5.75
N THR A 93 -1.46 -3.24 -5.91
CA THR A 93 -2.63 -2.40 -6.15
C THR A 93 -3.72 -2.74 -5.15
N TYR A 94 -4.53 -1.76 -4.76
CA TYR A 94 -5.56 -1.89 -3.75
C TYR A 94 -6.91 -1.53 -4.37
N LEU A 95 -7.78 -2.54 -4.40
CA LEU A 95 -9.09 -2.47 -5.02
C LEU A 95 -10.09 -2.22 -3.89
N HIS A 96 -10.65 -1.02 -3.85
CA HIS A 96 -11.65 -0.63 -2.86
C HIS A 96 -13.04 -0.93 -3.42
N PHE A 97 -13.88 -1.55 -2.59
CA PHE A 97 -15.23 -1.96 -2.93
C PHE A 97 -16.22 -1.37 -1.95
N ARG A 98 -17.42 -1.11 -2.48
CA ARG A 98 -18.59 -0.70 -1.72
C ARG A 98 -19.76 -1.62 -2.01
N ASN A 99 -20.50 -1.97 -0.98
CA ASN A 99 -21.74 -2.72 -1.08
C ASN A 99 -22.92 -1.75 -1.23
N ASP A 100 -23.60 -1.83 -2.36
CA ASP A 100 -24.78 -1.03 -2.71
C ASP A 100 -25.75 -1.94 -3.46
N GLU A 101 -26.50 -2.74 -2.70
CA GLU A 101 -27.29 -3.93 -3.09
C GLU A 101 -26.44 -5.11 -3.58
N HIS A 102 -25.36 -4.82 -4.29
CA HIS A 102 -24.29 -5.73 -4.69
C HIS A 102 -22.94 -5.04 -4.57
N TRP A 103 -21.86 -5.83 -4.45
CA TRP A 103 -20.50 -5.32 -4.44
C TRP A 103 -20.14 -4.63 -5.76
N LYS A 104 -19.59 -3.41 -5.66
CA LYS A 104 -19.09 -2.61 -6.77
C LYS A 104 -17.69 -2.11 -6.42
N MET A 105 -16.80 -2.11 -7.40
CA MET A 105 -15.47 -1.52 -7.24
C MET A 105 -15.58 0.00 -7.34
N GLU A 106 -15.12 0.72 -6.30
CA GLU A 106 -15.22 2.17 -6.22
C GLU A 106 -13.92 2.89 -6.58
N ALA A 107 -12.76 2.27 -6.29
CA ALA A 107 -11.47 2.86 -6.56
C ALA A 107 -10.39 1.81 -6.85
N PHE A 108 -9.42 2.24 -7.65
CA PHE A 108 -8.18 1.52 -7.94
C PHE A 108 -7.01 2.39 -7.44
N ARG A 109 -6.28 1.91 -6.44
CA ARG A 109 -5.19 2.66 -5.81
C ARG A 109 -3.86 1.93 -5.92
N THR A 110 -2.80 2.68 -5.97
CA THR A 110 -1.41 2.24 -5.87
C THR A 110 -0.62 3.36 -5.22
N LEU A 111 0.53 3.05 -4.62
CA LEU A 111 1.49 4.09 -4.27
C LEU A 111 1.91 4.82 -5.56
N THR A 112 1.75 6.14 -5.59
CA THR A 112 2.07 6.93 -6.79
C THR A 112 3.47 7.54 -6.71
N ASN A 113 3.94 8.12 -7.83
CA ASN A 113 5.24 8.79 -7.93
C ASN A 113 6.43 7.90 -7.56
N THR A 114 6.34 6.59 -7.81
CA THR A 114 7.44 5.64 -7.52
C THR A 114 8.56 5.67 -8.57
N ASP A 115 8.28 6.19 -9.77
CA ASP A 115 9.22 6.17 -10.90
C ASP A 115 10.53 6.92 -10.61
N VAL A 116 10.46 8.02 -9.86
CA VAL A 116 11.66 8.79 -9.47
C VAL A 116 12.63 7.97 -8.62
N TYR A 117 12.11 7.03 -7.80
CA TYR A 117 12.92 6.12 -7.01
C TYR A 117 13.51 5.01 -7.89
N ALA A 118 12.74 4.50 -8.86
CA ALA A 118 13.22 3.49 -9.81
C ALA A 118 14.38 4.02 -10.66
N GLU A 119 14.24 5.24 -11.21
CA GLU A 119 15.30 5.91 -11.95
C GLU A 119 16.54 6.17 -11.08
N PHE A 120 16.35 6.51 -9.80
CA PHE A 120 17.45 6.69 -8.87
C PHE A 120 18.21 5.37 -8.63
N VAL A 121 17.50 4.28 -8.34
CA VAL A 121 18.09 2.95 -8.11
C VAL A 121 18.87 2.50 -9.35
N GLU A 122 18.26 2.54 -10.53
CA GLU A 122 18.91 2.14 -11.79
C GLU A 122 20.19 2.95 -12.05
N ARG A 123 20.12 4.28 -11.85
CA ARG A 123 21.27 5.16 -12.05
C ARG A 123 22.40 4.86 -11.09
N ILE A 124 22.12 4.66 -9.81
CA ILE A 124 23.18 4.44 -8.81
C ILE A 124 23.76 3.02 -8.95
N GLU A 125 22.96 1.99 -9.17
CA GLU A 125 23.45 0.61 -9.32
C GLU A 125 24.26 0.37 -10.59
N SER A 126 24.05 1.19 -11.63
CA SER A 126 24.86 1.15 -12.86
C SER A 126 26.20 1.89 -12.75
N MET A 127 26.42 2.68 -11.69
CA MET A 127 27.67 3.40 -11.46
C MET A 127 28.70 2.53 -10.75
N ASN A 128 29.96 2.64 -11.18
CA ASN A 128 31.08 2.13 -10.39
C ASN A 128 31.50 3.15 -9.31
N LYS A 129 32.37 2.71 -8.38
CA LYS A 129 32.85 3.53 -7.28
C LYS A 129 33.45 4.89 -7.71
N PHE A 130 34.23 4.91 -8.79
CA PHE A 130 34.84 6.16 -9.29
C PHE A 130 33.79 7.17 -9.78
N GLN A 131 32.71 6.69 -10.41
CA GLN A 131 31.60 7.53 -10.84
C GLN A 131 30.82 8.07 -9.64
N ILE A 132 30.59 7.25 -8.61
CA ILE A 132 29.96 7.68 -7.35
C ILE A 132 30.82 8.77 -6.66
N ASP A 133 32.13 8.55 -6.53
CA ASP A 133 33.06 9.53 -5.94
C ASP A 133 33.07 10.84 -6.73
N SER A 134 33.00 10.76 -8.06
CA SER A 134 32.92 11.93 -8.94
C SER A 134 31.62 12.70 -8.77
N LEU A 135 30.49 12.01 -8.61
CA LEU A 135 29.18 12.61 -8.32
C LEU A 135 29.20 13.36 -6.98
N ILE A 136 29.71 12.73 -5.92
CA ILE A 136 29.84 13.32 -4.59
C ILE A 136 30.67 14.61 -4.67
N ASN A 137 31.83 14.55 -5.32
CA ASN A 137 32.70 15.71 -5.49
C ASN A 137 32.03 16.83 -6.28
N ALA A 138 31.30 16.49 -7.34
CA ALA A 138 30.59 17.47 -8.16
C ALA A 138 29.47 18.19 -7.39
N VAL A 139 28.71 17.47 -6.54
CA VAL A 139 27.67 18.07 -5.69
C VAL A 139 28.29 18.94 -4.59
N ASN A 140 29.34 18.44 -3.94
CA ASN A 140 30.00 19.14 -2.82
C ASN A 140 30.84 20.35 -3.25
N SER A 141 31.22 20.44 -4.52
CA SER A 141 31.98 21.58 -5.07
C SER A 141 31.11 22.77 -5.46
N LYS A 142 29.78 22.64 -5.46
CA LYS A 142 28.90 23.77 -5.76
C LYS A 142 28.83 24.74 -4.57
N PRO A 143 29.02 26.05 -4.78
CA PRO A 143 29.12 27.03 -3.69
C PRO A 143 27.83 27.20 -2.88
N ASP A 144 26.67 26.92 -3.47
CA ASP A 144 25.35 27.09 -2.83
C ASP A 144 24.81 25.81 -2.16
N THR A 145 25.61 24.75 -2.06
CA THR A 145 25.15 23.48 -1.48
C THR A 145 25.04 23.60 0.04
N LYS A 146 23.81 23.72 0.55
CA LYS A 146 23.51 23.82 2.00
C LYS A 146 23.85 22.55 2.80
N LYS A 147 23.87 21.38 2.16
CA LYS A 147 24.18 20.08 2.78
C LYS A 147 25.17 19.31 1.90
N ARG A 148 26.35 19.02 2.45
CA ARG A 148 27.30 18.11 1.77
C ARG A 148 26.74 16.70 1.81
N ILE A 149 26.96 15.96 0.72
CA ILE A 149 26.60 14.54 0.63
C ILE A 149 27.83 13.66 0.81
N SER A 150 27.64 12.47 1.39
CA SER A 150 28.67 11.44 1.51
C SER A 150 28.28 10.15 0.78
N THR A 151 29.16 9.16 0.79
CA THR A 151 28.86 7.82 0.30
C THR A 151 27.75 7.18 1.12
N GLU A 152 27.78 7.36 2.45
CA GLU A 152 26.77 6.85 3.37
C GLU A 152 25.38 7.47 3.12
N ASP A 153 25.32 8.75 2.74
CA ASP A 153 24.06 9.39 2.32
C ASP A 153 23.50 8.70 1.06
N ILE A 154 24.34 8.45 0.05
CA ILE A 154 23.93 7.77 -1.19
C ILE A 154 23.48 6.33 -0.91
N GLU A 155 24.21 5.61 -0.06
CA GLU A 155 23.85 4.24 0.35
C GLU A 155 22.55 4.20 1.14
N PHE A 156 22.30 5.19 2.00
CA PHE A 156 21.03 5.33 2.67
C PHE A 156 19.89 5.58 1.66
N ASP A 157 20.04 6.55 0.76
CA ASP A 157 19.04 6.89 -0.24
C ASP A 157 18.76 5.72 -1.18
N LEU A 158 19.78 4.93 -1.54
CA LEU A 158 19.65 3.74 -2.39
C LEU A 158 18.81 2.67 -1.70
N GLU A 159 19.17 2.30 -0.47
CA GLU A 159 18.47 1.24 0.25
C GLU A 159 17.06 1.69 0.65
N ASN A 160 16.85 2.96 0.97
CA ASN A 160 15.52 3.53 1.18
C ASN A 160 14.66 3.47 -0.10
N SER A 161 15.23 3.87 -1.25
CA SER A 161 14.53 3.81 -2.54
C SER A 161 14.15 2.39 -2.93
N LYS A 162 14.98 1.40 -2.61
CA LYS A 162 14.63 -0.02 -2.79
C LYS A 162 13.45 -0.45 -1.93
N LEU A 163 13.35 0.03 -0.69
CA LEU A 163 12.17 -0.21 0.15
C LEU A 163 10.91 0.44 -0.43
N MET A 164 11.00 1.67 -0.95
CA MET A 164 9.87 2.34 -1.62
C MET A 164 9.31 1.54 -2.81
N LEU A 165 10.18 0.80 -3.50
CA LEU A 165 9.83 -0.03 -4.67
C LEU A 165 9.52 -1.49 -4.32
N SER A 166 9.64 -1.87 -3.04
CA SER A 166 9.44 -3.25 -2.60
C SER A 166 7.95 -3.60 -2.58
N SER A 167 7.65 -4.88 -2.84
CA SER A 167 6.32 -5.43 -2.64
C SER A 167 5.91 -5.43 -1.17
N ASP A 168 4.61 -5.50 -0.89
CA ASP A 168 4.07 -5.66 0.46
C ASP A 168 4.65 -6.87 1.18
N LYS A 169 4.93 -7.94 0.43
CA LYS A 169 5.57 -9.16 0.94
C LYS A 169 7.01 -8.89 1.36
N GLU A 170 7.77 -8.15 0.56
CA GLU A 170 9.15 -7.78 0.86
C GLU A 170 9.21 -6.80 2.04
N LEU A 171 8.31 -5.82 2.11
CA LEU A 171 8.19 -4.89 3.24
C LEU A 171 7.82 -5.63 4.54
N LYS A 172 6.87 -6.56 4.49
CA LYS A 172 6.56 -7.44 5.63
C LYS A 172 7.78 -8.26 6.09
N ASN A 173 8.56 -8.79 5.14
CA ASN A 173 9.79 -9.52 5.46
C ASN A 173 10.86 -8.60 6.03
N TYR A 174 11.00 -7.37 5.52
CA TYR A 174 11.92 -6.37 6.04
C TYR A 174 11.61 -6.03 7.50
N PHE A 175 10.33 -5.78 7.81
CA PHE A 175 9.86 -5.57 9.17
C PHE A 175 10.22 -6.75 10.08
N LYS A 176 9.84 -7.97 9.67
CA LYS A 176 10.12 -9.18 10.44
C LYS A 176 11.62 -9.39 10.69
N GLY A 177 12.45 -9.14 9.68
CA GLY A 177 13.92 -9.23 9.79
C GLY A 177 14.54 -8.16 10.70
N ASN A 178 13.84 -7.05 10.94
CA ASN A 178 14.30 -5.94 11.78
C ASN A 178 13.41 -5.72 13.02
N GLN A 179 12.59 -6.69 13.39
CA GLN A 179 11.53 -6.52 14.38
C GLN A 179 12.07 -6.03 15.74
N GLU A 180 13.22 -6.55 16.18
CA GLU A 180 13.87 -6.11 17.43
C GLU A 180 14.24 -4.62 17.41
N LYS A 181 14.69 -4.10 16.27
CA LYS A 181 15.04 -2.67 16.12
C LYS A 181 13.78 -1.79 16.09
N PHE A 182 12.73 -2.23 15.40
CA PHE A 182 11.44 -1.54 15.41
C PHE A 182 10.85 -1.48 16.82
N GLU A 183 10.88 -2.60 17.55
CA GLU A 183 10.43 -2.66 18.94
C GLU A 183 11.26 -1.76 19.85
N ALA A 184 12.59 -1.79 19.74
CA ALA A 184 13.46 -0.91 20.51
C ALA A 184 13.16 0.56 20.26
N LEU A 185 13.02 0.97 18.99
CA LEU A 185 12.68 2.35 18.63
C LEU A 185 11.29 2.73 19.15
N LYS A 186 10.29 1.85 19.01
CA LYS A 186 8.95 2.07 19.60
C LYS A 186 9.03 2.33 21.10
N GLN A 187 9.78 1.53 21.86
CA GLN A 187 9.91 1.72 23.31
C GLN A 187 10.60 3.06 23.65
N LEU A 188 11.60 3.48 22.86
CA LEU A 188 12.23 4.79 23.00
C LEU A 188 11.24 5.94 22.75
N VAL A 189 10.32 5.79 21.80
CA VAL A 189 9.26 6.78 21.52
C VAL A 189 8.25 6.80 22.67
N ILE A 190 7.70 5.65 23.05
CA ILE A 190 6.68 5.54 24.11
C ILE A 190 7.21 6.06 25.45
N SER A 191 8.45 5.72 25.82
CA SER A 191 9.05 6.18 27.08
C SER A 191 9.19 7.70 27.16
N LYS A 192 9.38 8.37 26.01
CA LYS A 192 9.56 9.82 25.93
C LYS A 192 8.25 10.58 25.72
N PHE A 193 7.35 10.05 24.88
CA PHE A 193 6.17 10.76 24.39
C PHE A 193 4.84 10.10 24.74
N GLY A 194 4.82 8.85 25.23
CA GLY A 194 3.60 8.05 25.43
C GLY A 194 2.60 8.57 26.50
N LYS A 195 2.91 9.68 27.18
CA LYS A 195 1.97 10.36 28.09
C LYS A 195 1.29 11.58 27.46
N GLU A 196 1.75 12.01 26.29
CA GLU A 196 1.16 13.12 25.56
C GLU A 196 -0.09 12.61 24.81
N LYS A 197 -1.18 13.36 24.87
CA LYS A 197 -2.34 13.16 24.00
C LYS A 197 -2.21 14.13 22.84
N TYR A 198 -2.30 13.61 21.62
CA TYR A 198 -2.30 14.40 20.39
C TYR A 198 -3.72 14.47 19.86
N SER A 199 -4.14 15.63 19.38
CA SER A 199 -5.39 15.77 18.60
C SER A 199 -5.13 15.41 17.14
N LEU A 200 -6.18 15.08 16.38
CA LEU A 200 -6.09 14.85 14.93
C LEU A 200 -5.32 15.95 14.18
N ASP A 201 -5.40 17.21 14.62
CA ASP A 201 -4.71 18.35 13.97
C ASP A 201 -3.22 18.52 14.36
N ASN A 202 -2.65 17.61 15.16
CA ASN A 202 -1.34 17.83 15.80
C ASN A 202 -0.34 16.69 15.53
N THR A 203 -0.02 16.46 14.25
CA THR A 203 1.11 15.61 13.86
C THR A 203 2.42 16.22 14.38
N LYS A 204 3.15 15.48 15.20
CA LYS A 204 4.45 15.92 15.72
C LYS A 204 5.57 15.13 15.04
N ASP A 205 6.41 15.83 14.27
CA ASP A 205 7.65 15.29 13.74
C ASP A 205 8.70 15.19 14.85
N ILE A 206 9.14 13.96 15.13
CA ILE A 206 10.13 13.63 16.16
C ILE A 206 11.41 13.04 15.55
N THR A 207 11.59 13.12 14.23
CA THR A 207 12.71 12.54 13.47
C THR A 207 14.07 12.88 14.07
N ASN A 208 14.29 14.16 14.39
CA ASN A 208 15.56 14.66 14.92
C ASN A 208 16.00 14.02 16.25
N PHE A 209 15.10 13.36 16.99
CA PHE A 209 15.45 12.67 18.23
C PHE A 209 16.05 11.28 17.99
N TYR A 210 15.88 10.69 16.81
CA TYR A 210 16.16 9.26 16.55
C TYR A 210 16.88 9.01 15.23
N ASN A 211 17.67 9.98 14.74
CA ASN A 211 18.34 9.89 13.43
C ASN A 211 19.16 8.59 13.26
N VAL A 212 19.85 8.13 14.31
CA VAL A 212 20.69 6.91 14.25
C VAL A 212 19.82 5.66 14.07
N GLU A 213 18.76 5.55 14.87
CA GLU A 213 17.82 4.44 14.83
C GLU A 213 17.09 4.40 13.48
N LEU A 214 16.63 5.55 13.00
CA LEU A 214 15.96 5.68 11.70
C LEU A 214 16.90 5.33 10.54
N SER A 215 18.14 5.81 10.55
CA SER A 215 19.15 5.45 9.54
C SER A 215 19.43 3.94 9.51
N SER A 216 19.41 3.27 10.67
CA SER A 216 19.62 1.82 10.78
C SER A 216 18.47 0.99 10.19
N LEU A 217 17.27 1.59 10.11
CA LEU A 217 16.04 1.01 9.57
C LEU A 217 15.66 1.59 8.20
N LYS A 218 16.53 2.41 7.60
CA LYS A 218 16.29 3.08 6.32
C LYS A 218 14.97 3.88 6.28
N LEU A 219 14.61 4.47 7.42
CA LEU A 219 13.42 5.31 7.59
C LEU A 219 13.79 6.78 7.43
N THR A 220 12.94 7.55 6.77
CA THR A 220 13.17 8.98 6.51
C THR A 220 12.60 9.86 7.61
N SER A 221 11.52 9.44 8.26
CA SER A 221 10.92 10.21 9.34
C SER A 221 10.15 9.35 10.34
N LEU A 222 9.88 9.97 11.49
CA LEU A 222 9.11 9.40 12.58
C LEU A 222 8.15 10.47 13.10
N THR A 223 6.86 10.17 13.08
CA THR A 223 5.83 11.09 13.58
C THR A 223 4.92 10.39 14.58
N ILE A 224 4.28 11.19 15.43
CA ILE A 224 3.29 10.73 16.40
C ILE A 224 2.04 11.59 16.29
N GLY A 225 0.88 10.93 16.42
CA GLY A 225 -0.42 11.52 16.16
C GLY A 225 -0.61 11.94 14.70
N GLY A 226 -1.75 12.55 14.42
CA GLY A 226 -2.05 13.15 13.12
C GLY A 226 -3.48 12.89 12.65
N TYR A 227 -3.82 13.48 11.50
CA TYR A 227 -5.17 13.55 10.96
C TYR A 227 -5.83 12.18 10.76
N LEU A 228 -5.01 11.15 10.56
CA LEU A 228 -5.50 9.80 10.30
C LEU A 228 -5.51 8.91 11.55
N CYS A 229 -4.82 9.31 12.63
CA CYS A 229 -4.80 8.58 13.90
C CYS A 229 -4.11 9.36 15.02
N GLU A 230 -4.85 9.65 16.10
CA GLU A 230 -4.36 10.42 17.24
C GLU A 230 -3.30 9.71 18.09
N SER A 231 -3.41 8.39 18.26
CA SER A 231 -2.57 7.59 19.16
C SER A 231 -1.52 6.76 18.41
N CYS A 232 -1.36 6.99 17.12
CA CYS A 232 -0.44 6.23 16.28
C CYS A 232 0.98 6.77 16.29
N ILE A 233 1.93 5.86 16.07
CA ILE A 233 3.33 6.17 15.77
C ILE A 233 3.60 5.74 14.34
N PHE A 234 4.01 6.68 13.49
CA PHE A 234 4.29 6.44 12.07
C PHE A 234 5.80 6.40 11.82
N PHE A 235 6.27 5.26 11.33
CA PHE A 235 7.64 4.97 10.95
C PHE A 235 7.72 5.01 9.42
N ILE A 236 8.13 6.14 8.86
CA ILE A 236 7.97 6.43 7.44
C ILE A 236 9.21 5.96 6.68
N ILE A 237 8.99 5.10 5.68
CA ILE A 237 10.03 4.75 4.70
C ILE A 237 10.22 5.96 3.79
N GLY A 238 9.15 6.43 3.16
CA GLY A 238 9.20 7.60 2.30
C GLY A 238 7.85 7.89 1.68
N GLY A 239 7.85 8.87 0.79
CA GLY A 239 6.64 9.39 0.18
C GLY A 239 6.74 10.88 -0.14
N VAL A 240 5.74 11.38 -0.84
CA VAL A 240 5.59 12.81 -1.12
C VAL A 240 4.17 13.21 -0.77
N SER A 241 4.04 14.18 0.15
CA SER A 241 2.75 14.72 0.60
C SER A 241 1.81 13.64 1.17
N ASP A 242 0.78 13.27 0.41
CA ASP A 242 -0.28 12.31 0.71
C ASP A 242 0.10 10.87 0.32
N ASN A 243 1.13 10.70 -0.51
CA ASN A 243 1.58 9.41 -0.99
C ASN A 243 2.72 8.86 -0.13
N THR A 244 2.39 8.28 1.02
CA THR A 244 3.36 7.78 2.00
C THR A 244 3.27 6.27 2.21
N VAL A 245 4.41 5.61 2.38
CA VAL A 245 4.53 4.21 2.80
C VAL A 245 5.41 4.08 4.04
N GLY A 246 5.01 3.17 4.94
CA GLY A 246 5.77 2.91 6.14
C GLY A 246 5.12 1.90 7.05
N TYR A 247 5.52 1.94 8.31
CA TYR A 247 4.94 1.13 9.37
C TYR A 247 4.23 2.00 10.37
N LEU A 248 3.14 1.46 10.89
CA LEU A 248 2.27 2.10 11.85
C LEU A 248 2.27 1.24 13.11
N TYR A 249 2.40 1.85 14.29
CA TYR A 249 2.09 1.20 15.56
C TYR A 249 0.84 1.83 16.20
N VAL A 250 -0.08 0.98 16.63
CA VAL A 250 -1.29 1.31 17.39
C VAL A 250 -1.31 0.47 18.66
N ASP A 251 -1.54 1.10 19.81
CA ASP A 251 -1.60 0.38 21.09
C ASP A 251 -2.98 -0.24 21.35
N ASN A 252 -4.05 0.39 20.84
CA ASN A 252 -5.42 0.00 21.08
C ASN A 252 -6.15 -0.31 19.76
N VAL A 253 -6.86 -1.43 19.73
CA VAL A 253 -7.61 -1.91 18.55
C VAL A 253 -8.68 -0.90 18.11
N SER A 254 -9.27 -0.13 19.03
CA SER A 254 -10.25 0.91 18.68
C SER A 254 -9.66 2.07 17.88
N ASP A 255 -8.34 2.22 17.90
CA ASP A 255 -7.63 3.33 17.28
C ASP A 255 -7.01 2.91 15.94
N ILE A 256 -7.25 1.67 15.50
CA ILE A 256 -6.83 1.21 14.18
C ILE A 256 -7.58 2.03 13.13
N PRO A 257 -6.87 2.72 12.23
CA PRO A 257 -7.54 3.52 11.21
C PRO A 257 -8.31 2.65 10.23
N ILE A 258 -9.38 3.22 9.67
CA ILE A 258 -10.19 2.56 8.66
C ILE A 258 -9.53 2.76 7.29
N MET A 259 -9.45 1.70 6.49
CA MET A 259 -8.99 1.85 5.11
C MET A 259 -10.03 2.62 4.28
N SER A 260 -9.54 3.56 3.47
CA SER A 260 -10.37 4.32 2.54
C SER A 260 -9.59 4.56 1.25
N PRO A 261 -10.26 4.80 0.13
CA PRO A 261 -9.56 5.12 -1.11
C PRO A 261 -8.82 6.47 -1.05
N ASP A 262 -9.14 7.35 -0.10
CA ASP A 262 -8.63 8.74 -0.07
C ASP A 262 -7.65 9.01 1.09
N ASP A 263 -7.45 8.03 1.98
CA ASP A 263 -6.52 8.13 3.11
C ASP A 263 -5.61 6.89 3.15
N PHE A 264 -5.85 5.95 4.06
CA PHE A 264 -5.14 4.68 4.11
C PHE A 264 -5.66 3.73 3.04
N ILE A 265 -5.04 3.78 1.86
CA ILE A 265 -5.37 2.87 0.75
C ILE A 265 -5.07 1.40 1.08
N VAL A 266 -4.19 1.15 2.06
CA VAL A 266 -3.90 -0.17 2.61
C VAL A 266 -3.42 -0.10 4.06
N LEU A 267 -3.90 -1.05 4.86
CA LEU A 267 -3.38 -1.41 6.18
C LEU A 267 -3.27 -2.93 6.27
N LYS A 268 -2.06 -3.46 6.49
CA LYS A 268 -1.82 -4.90 6.65
C LYS A 268 -1.29 -5.20 8.04
N ASP A 269 -2.00 -6.02 8.80
CA ASP A 269 -1.60 -6.45 10.13
C ASP A 269 -0.28 -7.27 10.09
N LEU A 270 0.68 -6.84 10.90
CA LEU A 270 1.98 -7.47 11.11
C LEU A 270 2.08 -8.15 12.49
N GLY A 271 1.05 -8.00 13.33
CA GLY A 271 0.94 -8.53 14.69
C GLY A 271 1.44 -7.56 15.75
N GLY A 272 0.86 -7.64 16.96
CA GLY A 272 1.32 -6.88 18.12
C GLY A 272 1.14 -5.38 18.00
N GLY A 273 0.08 -4.93 17.32
CA GLY A 273 -0.23 -3.51 17.11
C GLY A 273 0.50 -2.88 15.92
N TRP A 274 1.28 -3.65 15.15
CA TRP A 274 2.00 -3.17 13.98
C TRP A 274 1.23 -3.40 12.69
N PHE A 275 1.29 -2.40 11.81
CA PHE A 275 0.70 -2.43 10.49
C PHE A 275 1.70 -1.93 9.45
N LEU A 276 1.72 -2.55 8.26
CA LEU A 276 2.24 -1.93 7.05
C LEU A 276 1.14 -1.04 6.49
N PHE A 277 1.47 0.20 6.12
CA PHE A 277 0.50 1.12 5.55
C PHE A 277 1.02 1.76 4.25
N LYS A 278 0.08 2.12 3.37
CA LYS A 278 0.29 3.08 2.29
C LYS A 278 -0.89 4.06 2.24
N THR A 279 -0.60 5.27 1.77
CA THR A 279 -1.55 6.38 1.63
C THR A 279 -1.46 6.94 0.20
N THR A 280 -2.47 7.69 -0.24
CA THR A 280 -2.50 8.38 -1.53
C THR A 280 -2.99 9.79 -1.41
#